data_AF-A0A0Q5FC25-F1
#
_entry.id   AF-A0A0Q5FC25-F1
#
_cell.length_a   1.000
_cell.length_b   1.000
_cell.length_c   1.000
_cell.angle_alpha   90.00
_cell.angle_beta   90.00
_cell.angle_gamma   90.00
#
_symmetry.space_group_name_H-M   'P 1'
#
loop_
_entity.id
_entity.type
_entity.pdbx_description
1 polymer ?
#
loop_
_entity_poly.entity_id
_entity_poly.type
_entity_poly.pdbx_seq_one_letter_code
_entity_poly.pdbx_strand_id
1 'polypeptide(L)' 'MSGADDVKNAAEKAGGKIKEGLGKATDNESLEAEGRADQTKASVKQAGENVKDAARNVGDGLRDASRD' A
#
# COMPACT_ATOMS: atom_id res chain seq x y z
N MET A 1 -18.50 7.24 -3.48
CA MET A 1 -17.22 7.45 -2.74
C MET A 1 -16.14 7.71 -3.77
N SER A 2 -15.07 8.47 -3.45
CA SER A 2 -13.73 8.40 -4.08
C SER A 2 -12.98 9.72 -4.29
N GLY A 3 -13.56 10.91 -4.04
CA GLY A 3 -12.75 12.14 -4.13
C GLY A 3 -11.64 12.23 -3.06
N ALA A 4 -11.93 11.78 -1.84
CA ALA A 4 -11.02 11.91 -0.70
C ALA A 4 -9.96 10.80 -0.62
N ASP A 5 -10.31 9.56 -0.99
CA ASP A 5 -9.40 8.41 -0.94
C ASP A 5 -8.28 8.50 -1.98
N ASP A 6 -8.62 8.87 -3.22
CA ASP A 6 -7.62 9.02 -4.29
C ASP A 6 -6.63 10.15 -3.99
N VAL A 7 -7.12 11.27 -3.44
CA VAL A 7 -6.28 12.40 -3.01
C VAL A 7 -5.37 12.00 -1.86
N LYS A 8 -5.88 11.25 -0.88
CA LYS A 8 -5.08 10.80 0.27
C LYS A 8 -3.98 9.84 -0.17
N ASN A 9 -4.28 8.89 -1.05
CA ASN A 9 -3.30 7.94 -1.57
C ASN A 9 -2.24 8.64 -2.45
N ALA A 10 -2.65 9.65 -3.22
CA ALA A 10 -1.72 10.50 -3.98
C ALA A 10 -0.84 11.35 -3.06
N ALA A 11 -1.41 11.91 -1.99
CA ALA A 11 -0.68 12.70 -0.99
C ALA A 11 0.34 11.86 -0.22
N GLU A 12 0.01 10.62 0.15
CA GLU A 12 0.96 9.71 0.80
C GLU A 12 2.11 9.32 -0.14
N LYS A 13 1.82 9.04 -1.42
CA LYS A 13 2.85 8.80 -2.44
C LYS A 13 3.74 10.02 -2.69
N ALA A 14 3.14 11.22 -2.73
CA ALA A 14 3.87 12.46 -2.89
C ALA A 14 4.75 12.74 -1.66
N GLY A 15 4.22 12.59 -0.46
CA GLY A 15 4.94 12.76 0.81
C GLY A 15 6.12 11.80 0.95
N GLY A 16 5.96 10.52 0.58
CA GLY A 16 7.05 9.55 0.59
C GLY A 16 8.21 9.91 -0.35
N LYS A 17 7.90 10.36 -1.58
CA LYS A 17 8.93 10.85 -2.52
C LYS A 17 9.60 12.14 -2.04
N ILE A 18 8.85 13.02 -1.40
CA ILE A 18 9.37 14.26 -0.81
C ILE A 18 10.33 13.93 0.34
N LYS A 19 9.96 13.03 1.26
CA LYS A 19 10.86 12.56 2.34
C LYS A 19 12.12 11.92 1.78
N GLU A 20 12.00 11.10 0.73
CA GLU A 20 13.15 10.46 0.08
C GLU A 20 14.08 11.48 -0.59
N GLY A 21 13.52 12.48 -1.29
CA GLY A 21 14.28 13.55 -1.93
C GLY A 21 14.93 14.51 -0.94
N LEU A 22 14.21 14.89 0.14
CA LEU A 22 14.75 15.73 1.21
C LEU A 22 15.82 14.99 2.02
N GLY A 23 15.63 13.69 2.29
CA GLY A 23 16.63 12.85 2.95
C GLY A 23 17.94 12.82 2.17
N LYS A 24 17.87 12.58 0.85
CA LYS A 24 19.03 12.65 -0.05
C LYS A 24 19.68 14.03 -0.09
N ALA A 25 18.88 15.09 -0.14
CA ALA A 25 19.38 16.46 -0.25
C ALA A 25 20.00 16.98 1.06
N THR A 26 19.64 16.41 2.21
CA THR A 26 20.10 16.83 3.54
C THR A 26 21.03 15.82 4.20
N ASP A 27 21.45 14.76 3.49
CA ASP A 27 22.19 13.62 4.04
C ASP A 27 21.52 13.01 5.29
N ASN A 28 20.18 13.05 5.32
CA ASN A 28 19.39 12.52 6.43
C ASN A 28 18.87 11.13 6.07
N GLU A 29 19.66 10.12 6.45
CA GLU A 29 19.37 8.71 6.22
C GLU A 29 18.02 8.27 6.80
N SER A 30 17.57 8.91 7.88
CA SER A 30 16.28 8.60 8.52
C SER A 30 15.09 9.00 7.64
N LEU A 31 15.15 10.18 7.01
CA LEU A 31 14.12 10.66 6.09
C LEU A 31 14.08 9.84 4.80
N GLU A 32 15.25 9.43 4.28
CA GLU A 32 15.31 8.54 3.13
C GLU A 32 14.71 7.17 3.46
N ALA A 33 15.08 6.59 4.60
CA ALA A 33 14.60 5.29 5.05
C ALA A 33 13.09 5.30 5.28
N GLU A 34 12.53 6.35 5.90
CA GLU A 34 11.08 6.51 6.05
C GLU A 34 10.35 6.55 4.70
N GLY A 35 10.84 7.35 3.75
CA GLY A 35 10.23 7.46 2.42
C GLY A 35 10.21 6.12 1.66
N ARG A 36 11.31 5.36 1.70
CA ARG A 36 11.38 4.01 1.10
C ARG A 36 10.53 2.98 1.85
N ALA A 37 10.50 3.05 3.18
CA ALA A 37 9.72 2.14 4.01
C ALA A 37 8.21 2.32 3.77
N ASP A 38 7.74 3.56 3.65
CA ASP A 38 6.33 3.86 3.34
C ASP A 38 5.93 3.33 1.95
N GLN A 39 6.77 3.51 0.93
CA GLN A 39 6.52 2.95 -0.41
C GLN A 39 6.50 1.42 -0.42
N THR A 40 7.41 0.79 0.32
CA THR A 40 7.50 -0.67 0.42
C THR A 40 6.29 -1.23 1.15
N LYS A 41 5.90 -0.63 2.29
CA LYS A 41 4.70 -1.01 3.03
C LYS A 41 3.45 -0.90 2.15
N ALA A 42 3.27 0.21 1.44
CA ALA A 42 2.13 0.40 0.56
C ALA A 42 2.05 -0.69 -0.52
N SER A 43 3.18 -1.01 -1.16
CA SER A 43 3.26 -2.04 -2.19
C SER A 43 2.95 -3.44 -1.64
N VAL A 44 3.50 -3.78 -0.48
CA VAL A 44 3.24 -5.05 0.21
C VAL A 44 1.77 -5.15 0.65
N LYS A 45 1.20 -4.07 1.17
CA LYS A 45 -0.21 -4.04 1.59
C LYS A 45 -1.13 -4.28 0.39
N GLN A 46 -0.91 -3.57 -0.71
CA GLN A 46 -1.70 -3.69 -1.92
C GLN A 46 -1.59 -5.11 -2.54
N ALA A 47 -0.38 -5.67 -2.60
CA ALA A 47 -0.17 -7.04 -3.08
C ALA A 47 -0.83 -8.08 -2.15
N GLY A 48 -0.69 -7.90 -0.83
CA GLY A 48 -1.29 -8.78 0.16
C GLY A 48 -2.82 -8.73 0.18
N GLU A 49 -3.41 -7.54 0.02
CA GLU A 49 -4.85 -7.39 -0.11
C GLU A 49 -5.37 -8.06 -1.38
N ASN A 50 -4.72 -7.89 -2.53
CA ASN A 50 -5.10 -8.58 -3.77
C ASN A 50 -5.07 -10.12 -3.63
N VAL A 51 -3.99 -10.66 -3.04
CA VAL A 51 -3.86 -12.11 -2.81
C VAL A 51 -4.92 -12.60 -1.82
N LYS A 52 -5.17 -11.85 -0.74
CA LYS A 52 -6.18 -12.19 0.26
C LYS A 52 -7.59 -12.14 -0.31
N ASP A 53 -7.88 -11.19 -1.19
CA ASP A 53 -9.17 -11.04 -1.85
C ASP A 53 -9.42 -12.19 -2.84
N ALA A 54 -8.42 -12.54 -3.65
CA ALA A 54 -8.48 -13.72 -4.53
C ALA A 54 -8.66 -15.02 -3.73
N ALA A 55 -7.92 -15.19 -2.64
CA ALA A 55 -8.04 -16.35 -1.76
C ALA A 55 -9.41 -16.42 -1.05
N ARG A 56 -9.95 -15.26 -0.63
CA ARG A 56 -11.31 -15.17 -0.09
C ARG A 56 -12.34 -15.57 -1.13
N ASN A 57 -12.28 -15.05 -2.35
CA ASN A 57 -13.23 -15.39 -3.41
C ASN A 57 -13.24 -16.89 -3.75
N VAL A 58 -12.05 -17.51 -3.86
CA VAL A 58 -11.94 -18.97 -4.08
C VAL A 58 -12.46 -19.76 -2.88
N GLY A 59 -12.08 -19.33 -1.67
CA GLY A 59 -12.54 -19.95 -0.43
C GLY A 59 -14.05 -19.87 -0.26
N ASP A 60 -14.66 -18.72 -0.54
CA ASP A 60 -16.10 -18.49 -0.45
C ASP A 60 -16.85 -19.37 -1.46
N GLY A 61 -16.40 -19.42 -2.72
CA GLY A 61 -17.01 -20.28 -3.74
C GLY A 61 -16.96 -21.78 -3.40
N LEU A 62 -15.85 -22.25 -2.81
CA LEU A 62 -15.74 -23.63 -2.33
C LEU A 62 -16.62 -23.91 -1.10
N ARG A 63 -16.76 -22.92 -0.21
CA ARG A 63 -17.53 -23.04 1.03
C ARG A 63 -19.02 -23.00 0.75
N ASP A 64 -19.45 -22.22 -0.23
CA ASP A 64 -20.83 -22.15 -0.70
C ASP A 64 -21.23 -23.45 -1.43
N ALA A 65 -20.37 -23.97 -2.30
CA ALA A 65 -20.57 -25.24 -3.00
C ALA A 65 -20.56 -26.49 -2.09
N SER A 66 -20.06 -26.37 -0.85
CA SER A 66 -20.06 -27.47 0.13
C SER A 66 -21.19 -27.34 1.17
N ARG A 67 -21.98 -26.26 1.12
CA ARG A 67 -23.03 -25.95 2.09
C ARG A 67 -24.45 -26.12 1.51
N ASP A 68 -24.55 -26.38 0.21
CA ASP A 68 -25.72 -26.94 -0.48
C ASP A 68 -25.71 -28.48 -0.37
#